data_AF-A0A8J8AEJ5-F1
#
_entry.id   AF-A0A8J8AEJ5-F1
#
_cell.length_a   1.000
_cell.length_b   1.000
_cell.length_c   1.000
_cell.angle_alpha   90.00
_cell.angle_beta   90.00
_cell.angle_gamma   90.00
#
_symmetry.space_group_name_H-M   'P 1'
#
loop_
_entity.id
_entity.type
_entity.pdbx_description
1 polymer ?
#
loop_
_entity_poly.entity_id
_entity_poly.type
_entity_poly.pdbx_seq_one_letter_code
_entity_poly.pdbx_strand_id
1 'polypeptide(L)' 'MIQNHEIDYKIFGEEMQYVEVELDPNETAVAEPGAFMMMDDGI' A
#
# COMPACT_ATOMS: atom_id res chain seq x y z
N MET A 1 -3.34 -15.40 -17.96
CA MET A 1 -2.48 -15.48 -16.77
C MET A 1 -3.02 -14.44 -15.80
N ILE A 2 -3.20 -14.77 -14.53
CA ILE A 2 -3.53 -13.75 -13.52
C ILE A 2 -2.19 -13.06 -13.25
N GLN A 3 -1.99 -11.88 -13.82
CA GLN A 3 -0.89 -11.00 -13.44
C GLN A 3 -1.37 -10.16 -12.27
N ASN A 4 -0.56 -10.08 -11.21
CA ASN A 4 -0.77 -9.08 -10.18
C ASN A 4 -0.51 -7.70 -10.77
N HIS A 5 -1.22 -6.70 -10.23
CA HIS A 5 -0.99 -5.31 -10.58
C HIS A 5 0.43 -4.89 -10.19
N GLU A 6 1.07 -4.06 -11.02
CA GLU A 6 2.30 -3.39 -10.65
C GLU A 6 1.91 -2.21 -9.76
N ILE A 7 2.34 -2.24 -8.50
CA ILE A 7 1.95 -1.28 -7.48
C ILE A 7 3.09 -0.30 -7.24
N ASP A 8 2.78 0.98 -7.21
CA ASP A 8 3.73 2.03 -6.82
C ASP A 8 3.85 2.13 -5.29
N TYR A 9 5.09 2.24 -4.80
CA TYR A 9 5.35 2.31 -3.36
C TYR A 9 6.55 3.20 -3.01
N LYS A 10 6.55 3.68 -1.78
CA LYS A 10 7.68 4.43 -1.22
C LYS A 10 7.90 4.09 0.25
N ILE A 11 9.17 3.92 0.61
CA ILE A 11 9.58 3.66 1.99
C ILE A 11 9.97 4.98 2.64
N PHE A 12 9.46 5.21 3.84
CA PHE A 12 9.73 6.41 4.63
C PHE A 12 10.28 6.04 6.00
N GLY A 13 10.99 7.01 6.59
CA GLY A 13 11.56 6.91 7.93
C GLY A 13 12.97 6.33 7.96
N GLU A 14 13.78 6.77 8.91
CA GLU A 14 15.10 6.20 9.19
C GLU A 14 15.03 5.29 10.42
N GLU A 15 14.48 5.80 11.53
CA GLU A 15 14.35 5.05 12.80
C GLU A 15 13.04 4.27 12.91
N MET A 16 11.91 4.85 12.45
CA MET A 16 10.62 4.17 12.38
C MET A 16 10.16 4.13 10.92
N GLN A 17 10.26 2.95 10.33
CA GLN A 17 10.00 2.77 8.91
C GLN A 17 8.55 2.38 8.65
N TYR A 18 7.99 2.92 7.56
CA TYR A 18 6.72 2.49 7.01
C TYR A 18 6.76 2.54 5.48
N VAL A 19 5.84 1.81 4.85
CA VAL A 19 5.63 1.79 3.41
C VAL A 19 4.33 2.52 3.11
N GLU A 20 4.42 3.48 2.20
CA GLU A 20 3.27 4.08 1.53
C GLU A 20 3.04 3.32 0.22
N VAL A 21 1.79 2.99 -0.06
CA VAL A 21 1.35 2.28 -1.26
C VAL A 21 0.33 3.15 -1.98
N GLU A 22 0.58 3.46 -3.25
CA GLU A 22 -0.38 4.13 -4.11
C GLU A 22 -1.14 3.09 -4.93
N LEU A 23 -2.46 3.24 -5.03
CA LEU A 23 -3.33 2.34 -5.76
C LEU A 23 -4.00 3.09 -6.90
N ASP A 24 -3.81 2.60 -8.11
CA ASP A 24 -4.60 3.07 -9.25
C ASP A 24 -6.05 2.57 -9.16
N PRO A 25 -6.98 3.18 -9.92
CA PRO A 25 -8.36 2.70 -9.96
C PRO A 25 -8.43 1.21 -10.31
N ASN A 26 -9.15 0.44 -9.47
CA ASN A 26 -9.31 -1.02 -9.53
C ASN A 26 -8.10 -1.85 -9.04
N GLU A 27 -7.07 -1.21 -8.48
CA GLU A 27 -6.02 -1.92 -7.76
C GLU A 27 -6.44 -2.21 -6.32
N THR A 28 -5.74 -3.14 -5.67
CA THR A 28 -6.04 -3.54 -4.30
C THR A 28 -4.78 -4.06 -3.63
N ALA A 29 -4.56 -3.65 -2.38
CA ALA A 29 -3.52 -4.20 -1.52
C ALA A 29 -4.14 -5.11 -0.44
N VAL A 30 -3.43 -6.18 -0.09
CA VAL A 30 -3.82 -7.09 0.99
C VAL A 30 -2.73 -7.05 2.06
N ALA A 31 -3.14 -6.90 3.32
CA ALA A 31 -2.23 -6.93 4.46
C ALA A 31 -2.89 -7.63 5.66
N GLU A 32 -2.07 -8.03 6.63
CA GLU A 32 -2.56 -8.61 7.87
C GLU A 32 -3.30 -7.58 8.74
N PRO A 33 -4.26 -8.00 9.58
CA PRO A 33 -4.93 -7.08 10.51
C PRO A 33 -3.94 -6.32 11.38
N GLY A 34 -4.05 -4.99 11.40
CA GLY A 34 -3.16 -4.11 12.16
C GLY A 34 -1.89 -3.68 11.43
N ALA A 35 -1.65 -4.14 10.20
CA ALA A 35 -0.54 -3.67 9.37
C ALA A 35 -0.80 -2.28 8.76
N PHE A 36 -2.06 -1.93 8.51
CA PHE A 36 -2.42 -0.61 8.00
C PHE A 36 -2.39 0.44 9.10
N MET A 37 -1.56 1.47 8.88
CA MET A 37 -1.40 2.59 9.80
C MET A 37 -2.41 3.70 9.53
N MET A 38 -2.55 4.11 8.27
CA MET A 38 -3.50 5.13 7.78
C MET A 38 -3.91 4.80 6.34
N MET A 39 -5.06 5.30 5.92
CA MET A 39 -5.58 5.25 4.54
C MET A 39 -6.29 6.57 4.24
N ASP A 40 -6.19 7.05 3.01
CA ASP A 40 -6.91 8.26 2.57
C ASP A 40 -8.39 7.97 2.25
N ASP A 41 -9.21 9.03 2.28
CA ASP A 41 -10.62 8.93 1.90
C ASP A 41 -10.74 8.58 0.41
N GLY A 42 -11.48 7.51 0.10
CA GLY A 42 -11.71 7.05 -1.28
C GLY A 42 -10.77 5.94 -1.76
N ILE A 43 -9.97 5.38 -0.85
CA ILE A 43 -9.34 4.04 -0.99
C ILE A 43 -10.42 2.94 -0.89
#